data_AF-A0A3B9WNA3-F1
#
_entry.id   AF-A0A3B9WNA3-F1
#
_cell.length_a   1.000
_cell.length_b   1.000
_cell.length_c   1.000
_cell.angle_alpha   90.00
_cell.angle_beta   90.00
_cell.angle_gamma   90.00
#
_symmetry.space_group_name_H-M   'P 1'
#
loop_
_entity.id
_entity.type
_entity.pdbx_description
1 polymer ?
#
loop_
_entity_poly.entity_id
_entity_poly.type
_entity_poly.pdbx_seq_one_letter_code
_entity_poly.pdbx_strand_id
1 'polypeptide(L)'
;MCTASSPVVRYMFWRVGCDENCDALARYSVETHHESWETKMTNYNQVYINGQWVAPSSTDTIEVWDSTDESVMASIPSCTATEVDLAAKAARAAFDSWSALDAQERGKYMSRIGDGLAARMDEIASAISRETGMTKFLSQMIQVGLPINSFKQAAAIAENYSYSREVGSSVVVREPIGVVGCITPWNYPLHQIAAKVAFAMAAGCTVVLKPSEIAPLDAFILAEVIDEIGLPAGVFNMITGTGPVVGEAMSAHTDIDMMSFTGSTRAGRRVSQVSAETIKKVALELGGKSANIICADLDTETFAKAVSSGVGKAFLNSGQTCSALTRMLVPKARLEEAEAILTAAGNAVVVDRKS
;
A
#
# COMPACT_ATOMS: atom_id res chain seq x y z
N MET A 1 -57.07 15.73 -12.30
CA MET A 1 -56.31 15.57 -13.57
C MET A 1 -54.93 16.19 -13.35
N CYS A 2 -53.79 15.51 -13.28
CA CYS A 2 -53.41 14.12 -13.53
C CYS A 2 -52.69 13.56 -12.29
N THR A 3 -53.06 12.35 -11.90
CA THR A 3 -52.32 11.47 -11.00
C THR A 3 -51.31 10.66 -11.82
N ALA A 4 -50.06 10.57 -11.36
CA ALA A 4 -49.15 9.50 -11.75
C ALA A 4 -48.38 9.01 -10.53
N SER A 5 -48.57 7.74 -10.24
CA SER A 5 -48.18 6.98 -9.07
C SER A 5 -47.02 6.02 -9.39
N SER A 6 -45.88 6.19 -8.69
CA SER A 6 -44.83 5.18 -8.32
C SER A 6 -44.13 4.35 -9.42
N PRO A 7 -42.98 3.65 -9.18
CA PRO A 7 -42.46 3.16 -7.90
C PRO A 7 -40.96 3.33 -7.59
N VAL A 8 -40.71 3.64 -6.30
CA VAL A 8 -39.79 2.96 -5.37
C VAL A 8 -38.58 2.22 -5.97
N VAL A 9 -37.40 2.82 -5.82
CA VAL A 9 -36.10 2.12 -5.92
C VAL A 9 -35.95 1.23 -4.68
N ARG A 10 -36.03 -0.10 -4.84
CA ARG A 10 -35.68 -1.07 -3.80
C ARG A 10 -34.21 -1.46 -3.93
N TYR A 11 -33.43 -1.19 -2.89
CA TYR A 11 -32.11 -1.80 -2.71
C TYR A 11 -32.30 -3.21 -2.14
N MET A 12 -31.79 -4.22 -2.83
CA MET A 12 -31.77 -5.60 -2.35
C MET A 12 -30.32 -5.97 -2.06
N PHE A 13 -29.99 -6.15 -0.78
CA PHE A 13 -28.70 -6.72 -0.36
C PHE A 13 -28.80 -8.23 -0.48
N TRP A 14 -27.89 -8.86 -1.23
CA TRP A 14 -27.79 -10.32 -1.29
C TRP A 14 -26.90 -10.85 -0.16
N ARG A 15 -27.44 -11.81 0.59
CA ARG A 15 -26.72 -12.75 1.45
C ARG A 15 -26.76 -14.08 0.70
N VAL A 16 -25.62 -14.60 0.26
CA VAL A 16 -25.56 -15.95 -0.32
C VAL A 16 -25.31 -16.93 0.83
N GLY A 17 -26.25 -17.84 1.04
CA GLY A 17 -26.07 -19.03 1.88
C GLY A 17 -25.50 -20.16 1.03
N CYS A 18 -24.58 -20.95 1.60
CA CYS A 18 -24.12 -22.21 1.02
C CYS A 18 -25.17 -23.30 1.30
N ASP A 19 -25.60 -24.00 0.25
CA ASP A 19 -26.23 -25.31 0.38
C ASP A 19 -25.21 -26.40 0.02
N GLU A 20 -25.24 -27.47 0.81
CA GLU A 20 -24.39 -28.65 0.79
C GLU A 20 -24.75 -29.60 -0.37
N ASN A 21 -23.78 -29.91 -1.23
CA ASN A 21 -23.49 -31.25 -1.78
C ASN A 21 -22.63 -31.16 -3.04
N CYS A 22 -21.43 -31.74 -3.00
CA CYS A 22 -20.81 -32.36 -4.18
C CYS A 22 -19.66 -33.27 -3.74
N ASP A 23 -20.01 -34.51 -3.36
CA ASP A 23 -19.09 -35.64 -3.31
C ASP A 23 -18.89 -36.21 -4.73
N ALA A 24 -17.66 -36.12 -5.24
CA ALA A 24 -17.00 -37.14 -6.09
C ALA A 24 -15.65 -36.59 -6.62
N LEU A 25 -14.53 -36.98 -5.99
CA LEU A 25 -13.19 -36.76 -6.54
C LEU A 25 -12.46 -38.08 -6.79
N ALA A 26 -12.02 -38.26 -8.03
CA ALA A 26 -11.04 -39.27 -8.41
C ALA A 26 -9.68 -38.95 -7.76
N ARG A 27 -9.11 -39.95 -7.09
CA ARG A 27 -7.82 -39.84 -6.39
C ARG A 27 -6.67 -39.88 -7.41
N TYR A 28 -5.92 -38.79 -7.52
CA TYR A 28 -4.55 -38.81 -8.02
C TYR A 28 -3.61 -38.58 -6.82
N SER A 29 -2.74 -39.54 -6.54
CA SER A 29 -1.67 -39.41 -5.55
C SER A 29 -0.50 -38.68 -6.19
N VAL A 30 -0.23 -37.46 -5.73
CA VAL A 30 1.06 -36.79 -5.93
C VAL A 30 1.78 -36.89 -4.59
N GLU A 31 2.95 -37.51 -4.59
CA GLU A 31 3.86 -37.50 -3.43
C GLU A 31 4.33 -36.06 -3.21
N THR A 32 3.74 -35.38 -2.23
CA THR A 32 4.20 -34.07 -1.76
C THR A 32 5.29 -34.29 -0.71
N HIS A 33 6.52 -33.88 -1.03
CA HIS A 33 7.55 -33.66 -0.03
C HIS A 33 7.10 -32.54 0.90
N HIS A 34 6.58 -32.89 2.07
CA HIS A 34 6.38 -31.96 3.17
C HIS A 34 7.75 -31.55 3.72
N GLU A 35 8.34 -30.48 3.19
CA GLU A 35 9.29 -29.71 3.98
C GLU A 35 8.49 -29.03 5.09
N SER A 36 8.73 -29.45 6.34
CA SER A 36 8.19 -28.80 7.52
C SER A 36 8.79 -27.40 7.61
N TRP A 37 8.04 -26.39 7.20
CA TRP A 37 8.36 -25.00 7.50
C TRP A 37 8.19 -24.80 9.01
N GLU A 38 9.25 -25.01 9.79
CA GLU A 38 9.30 -24.44 11.13
C GLU A 38 9.17 -22.92 10.98
N THR A 39 7.99 -22.40 11.30
CA THR A 39 7.74 -20.96 11.28
C THR A 39 8.52 -20.34 12.44
N LYS A 40 9.79 -20.03 12.17
CA LYS A 40 10.63 -19.30 13.12
C LYS A 40 10.07 -17.89 13.23
N MET A 41 9.46 -17.60 14.36
CA MET A 41 8.95 -16.27 14.67
C MET A 41 10.11 -15.26 14.68
N THR A 42 9.98 -14.18 13.91
CA THR A 42 10.99 -13.12 13.81
C THR A 42 10.69 -12.01 14.82
N ASN A 43 11.63 -11.71 15.71
CA ASN A 43 11.49 -10.63 16.68
C ASN A 43 12.23 -9.38 16.21
N TYR A 44 11.50 -8.36 15.77
CA TYR A 44 12.04 -7.02 15.56
C TYR A 44 11.97 -6.25 16.86
N ASN A 45 13.13 -5.80 17.35
CA ASN A 45 13.28 -5.06 18.60
C ASN A 45 13.86 -3.66 18.38
N GLN A 46 13.98 -3.22 17.12
CA GLN A 46 14.55 -1.94 16.73
C GLN A 46 13.72 -1.29 15.62
N VAL A 47 13.84 0.03 15.51
CA VAL A 47 13.31 0.86 14.42
C VAL A 47 14.45 1.58 13.73
N TYR A 48 14.25 2.07 12.51
CA TYR A 48 15.32 2.69 11.73
C TYR A 48 15.25 4.22 11.84
N ILE A 49 16.18 4.83 12.56
CA ILE A 49 16.20 6.28 12.81
C ILE A 49 17.62 6.79 12.58
N ASN A 50 17.73 7.89 11.82
CA ASN A 50 19.00 8.56 11.58
C ASN A 50 20.11 7.65 11.03
N GLY A 51 19.75 6.75 10.11
CA GLY A 51 20.70 5.82 9.50
C GLY A 51 21.17 4.69 10.44
N GLN A 52 20.44 4.39 11.51
CA GLN A 52 20.80 3.38 12.51
C GLN A 52 19.57 2.60 12.98
N TRP A 53 19.79 1.35 13.38
CA TRP A 53 18.79 0.54 14.10
C TRP A 53 18.79 0.92 15.59
N VAL A 54 17.68 1.47 16.07
CA VAL A 54 17.53 2.05 17.41
C VAL A 54 16.48 1.27 18.20
N ALA A 55 16.80 0.92 19.44
CA ALA A 55 15.82 0.31 20.34
C ALA A 55 14.73 1.33 20.72
N PRO A 56 13.44 0.97 20.64
CA PRO A 56 12.34 1.83 21.04
C PRO A 56 12.38 2.12 22.55
N SER A 57 11.81 3.25 22.97
CA SER A 57 11.66 3.58 24.39
C SER A 57 10.65 2.68 25.13
N SER A 58 9.67 2.13 24.42
CA SER A 58 8.72 1.15 24.96
C SER A 58 9.20 -0.29 24.76
N THR A 59 8.92 -1.15 25.73
CA THR A 59 9.09 -2.61 25.61
C THR A 59 7.88 -3.30 24.99
N ASP A 60 6.79 -2.57 24.75
CA ASP A 60 5.57 -3.12 24.16
C ASP A 60 5.81 -3.50 22.70
N THR A 61 5.20 -4.59 22.28
CA THR A 61 5.28 -5.11 20.90
C THR A 61 3.89 -5.29 20.30
N ILE A 62 3.85 -5.36 18.96
CA ILE A 62 2.67 -5.72 18.19
C ILE A 62 2.97 -7.04 17.47
N GLU A 63 2.09 -8.01 17.64
CA GLU A 63 2.16 -9.30 16.93
C GLU A 63 1.74 -9.12 15.47
N VAL A 64 2.51 -9.72 14.57
CA VAL A 64 2.23 -9.81 13.14
C VAL A 64 1.78 -11.23 12.85
N TRP A 65 0.60 -11.34 12.26
CA TRP A 65 -0.11 -12.59 12.05
C TRP A 65 0.08 -13.09 10.62
N ASP A 66 0.31 -14.38 10.47
CA ASP A 66 0.26 -15.04 9.18
C ASP A 66 -1.20 -15.18 8.76
N SER A 67 -1.58 -14.50 7.66
CA SER A 67 -2.92 -14.51 7.09
C SER A 67 -3.38 -15.89 6.61
N THR A 68 -2.45 -16.84 6.48
CA THR A 68 -2.79 -18.18 6.01
C THR A 68 -3.27 -19.05 7.17
N ASP A 69 -2.53 -19.14 8.28
CA ASP A 69 -2.82 -20.06 9.40
C ASP A 69 -3.15 -19.39 10.74
N GLU A 70 -3.18 -18.06 10.77
CA GLU A 70 -3.44 -17.27 11.97
C GLU A 70 -2.41 -17.49 13.09
N SER A 71 -1.21 -17.99 12.75
CA SER A 71 -0.09 -18.05 13.70
C SER A 71 0.66 -16.71 13.76
N VAL A 72 1.32 -16.45 14.90
CA VAL A 72 2.19 -15.27 15.03
C VAL A 72 3.51 -15.55 14.31
N MET A 73 3.77 -14.82 13.23
CA MET A 73 4.98 -14.98 12.41
C MET A 73 6.09 -13.99 12.77
N ALA A 74 5.74 -12.84 13.36
CA ALA A 74 6.71 -11.87 13.84
C ALA A 74 6.16 -11.00 14.97
N SER A 75 7.04 -10.26 15.64
CA SER A 75 6.69 -9.17 16.53
C SER A 75 7.48 -7.91 16.17
N ILE A 76 6.85 -6.74 16.29
CA ILE A 76 7.45 -5.43 15.98
C ILE A 76 7.32 -4.46 17.16
N PRO A 77 8.16 -3.44 17.29
CA PRO A 77 8.01 -2.42 18.32
C PRO A 77 6.67 -1.68 18.26
N SER A 78 6.03 -1.48 19.42
CA SER A 78 4.92 -0.54 19.58
C SER A 78 5.49 0.82 20.03
N CYS A 79 6.01 1.61 19.09
CA CYS A 79 6.62 2.89 19.44
C CYS A 79 5.60 3.91 19.95
N THR A 80 6.13 4.97 20.54
CA THR A 80 5.38 6.08 21.12
C THR A 80 5.68 7.38 20.39
N ALA A 81 5.14 8.50 20.89
CA ALA A 81 5.50 9.83 20.40
C ALA A 81 7.00 10.15 20.55
N THR A 82 7.72 9.45 21.44
CA THR A 82 9.18 9.62 21.61
C THR A 82 9.94 9.29 20.34
N GLU A 83 9.65 8.14 19.72
CA GLU A 83 10.34 7.75 18.47
C GLU A 83 9.91 8.63 17.29
N VAL A 84 8.67 9.15 17.30
CA VAL A 84 8.22 10.14 16.33
C VAL A 84 9.08 11.41 16.40
N ASP A 85 9.30 11.93 17.60
CA ASP A 85 10.12 13.13 17.83
C ASP A 85 11.58 12.91 17.38
N LEU A 86 12.17 11.76 17.74
CA LEU A 86 13.52 11.41 17.30
C LEU A 86 13.63 11.31 15.77
N ALA A 87 12.69 10.63 15.12
CA ALA A 87 12.67 10.47 13.67
C ALA A 87 12.43 11.79 12.94
N ALA A 88 11.51 12.63 13.43
CA ALA A 88 11.21 13.93 12.84
C ALA A 88 12.40 14.89 12.96
N LYS A 89 13.09 14.92 14.11
CA LYS A 89 14.31 15.71 14.30
C LYS A 89 15.45 15.25 13.40
N ALA A 90 15.64 13.94 13.26
CA ALA A 90 16.63 13.38 12.34
C ALA A 90 16.32 13.77 10.88
N ALA A 91 15.06 13.63 10.46
CA ALA A 91 14.61 14.03 9.13
C ALA A 91 14.80 15.53 8.88
N ARG A 92 14.50 16.37 9.86
CA ARG A 92 14.72 17.82 9.79
C ARG A 92 16.20 18.16 9.66
N ALA A 93 17.05 17.56 10.48
CA ALA A 93 18.50 17.81 10.46
C ALA A 93 19.15 17.41 9.12
N ALA A 94 18.64 16.37 8.47
CA ALA A 94 19.12 15.91 7.17
C ALA A 94 18.54 16.69 5.96
N PHE A 95 17.51 17.51 6.16
CA PHE A 95 16.77 18.12 5.06
C PHE A 95 17.62 19.06 4.21
N ASP A 96 18.35 19.98 4.83
CA ASP A 96 19.11 21.00 4.12
C ASP A 96 20.20 20.38 3.23
N SER A 97 20.92 19.37 3.75
CA SER A 97 21.97 18.69 2.98
C SER A 97 21.40 17.79 1.88
N TRP A 98 20.27 17.12 2.11
CA TRP A 98 19.63 16.26 1.12
C TRP A 98 18.96 17.05 -0.02
N SER A 99 18.25 18.11 0.33
CA SER A 99 17.59 18.99 -0.65
C SER A 99 18.58 19.72 -1.55
N ALA A 100 19.77 20.03 -1.02
CA ALA A 100 20.86 20.67 -1.77
C ALA A 100 21.61 19.73 -2.71
N LEU A 101 21.44 18.41 -2.62
CA LEU A 101 22.04 17.49 -3.59
C LEU A 101 21.50 17.73 -5.00
N ASP A 102 22.33 17.44 -6.00
CA ASP A 102 21.86 17.43 -7.38
C ASP A 102 20.76 16.38 -7.58
N ALA A 103 19.77 16.69 -8.40
CA ALA A 103 18.64 15.80 -8.63
C ALA A 103 19.09 14.44 -9.22
N GLN A 104 20.17 14.45 -10.01
CA GLN A 104 20.80 13.24 -10.54
C GLN A 104 21.40 12.37 -9.41
N GLU A 105 22.05 12.96 -8.40
CA GLU A 105 22.59 12.20 -7.27
C GLU A 105 21.46 11.57 -6.44
N ARG A 106 20.37 12.31 -6.19
CA ARG A 106 19.17 11.72 -5.57
C ARG A 106 18.58 10.60 -6.42
N GLY A 107 18.55 10.76 -7.74
CA GLY A 107 18.11 9.73 -8.69
C GLY A 107 18.92 8.44 -8.60
N LYS A 108 20.25 8.54 -8.47
CA LYS A 108 21.13 7.36 -8.27
C LYS A 108 20.78 6.58 -7.00
N TYR A 109 20.51 7.26 -5.88
CA TYR A 109 20.03 6.59 -4.67
C TYR A 109 18.72 5.85 -4.92
N MET A 110 17.75 6.48 -5.58
CA MET A 110 16.47 5.83 -5.89
C MET A 110 16.66 4.59 -6.76
N SER A 111 17.52 4.65 -7.79
CA SER A 111 17.84 3.48 -8.63
C SER A 111 18.46 2.35 -7.80
N ARG A 112 19.41 2.66 -6.90
CA ARG A 112 20.07 1.67 -6.05
C ARG A 112 19.08 0.99 -5.07
N ILE A 113 18.12 1.74 -4.52
CA ILE A 113 17.04 1.14 -3.72
C ILE A 113 16.22 0.17 -4.57
N GLY A 114 15.85 0.58 -5.79
CA GLY A 114 15.12 -0.28 -6.73
C GLY A 114 15.88 -1.59 -7.06
N ASP A 115 17.20 -1.52 -7.20
CA ASP A 115 18.03 -2.70 -7.47
C ASP A 115 18.18 -3.60 -6.23
N GLY A 116 18.28 -3.03 -5.03
CA GLY A 116 18.27 -3.80 -3.77
C GLY A 116 16.94 -4.53 -3.53
N LEU A 117 15.80 -3.88 -3.82
CA LEU A 117 14.49 -4.53 -3.79
C LEU A 117 14.38 -5.67 -4.81
N ALA A 118 14.96 -5.49 -6.00
CA ALA A 118 15.00 -6.54 -7.02
C ALA A 118 15.80 -7.77 -6.56
N ALA A 119 16.93 -7.55 -5.87
CA ALA A 119 17.75 -8.62 -5.32
C ALA A 119 17.03 -9.44 -4.23
N ARG A 120 16.10 -8.83 -3.50
CA ARG A 120 15.33 -9.47 -2.41
C ARG A 120 13.87 -9.77 -2.78
N MET A 121 13.56 -9.85 -4.07
CA MET A 121 12.18 -9.97 -4.55
C MET A 121 11.43 -11.18 -4.00
N ASP A 122 12.07 -12.35 -3.96
CA ASP A 122 11.41 -13.57 -3.50
C ASP A 122 11.07 -13.52 -2.01
N GLU A 123 11.99 -12.98 -1.20
CA GLU A 123 11.83 -12.79 0.24
C GLU A 123 10.69 -11.83 0.53
N ILE A 124 10.71 -10.63 -0.08
CA ILE A 124 9.68 -9.61 0.10
C ILE A 124 8.31 -10.15 -0.32
N ALA A 125 8.25 -10.80 -1.49
CA ALA A 125 6.99 -11.33 -2.00
C ALA A 125 6.41 -12.41 -1.08
N SER A 126 7.27 -13.25 -0.49
CA SER A 126 6.87 -14.28 0.47
C SER A 126 6.39 -13.68 1.78
N ALA A 127 7.09 -12.68 2.32
CA ALA A 127 6.68 -11.97 3.53
C ALA A 127 5.29 -11.33 3.36
N ILE A 128 5.11 -10.52 2.31
CA ILE A 128 3.83 -9.85 2.05
C ILE A 128 2.71 -10.85 1.74
N SER A 129 3.02 -11.97 1.06
CA SER A 129 2.04 -13.02 0.79
C SER A 129 1.49 -13.61 2.08
N ARG A 130 2.38 -13.86 3.06
CA ARG A 130 2.01 -14.36 4.39
C ARG A 130 1.27 -13.30 5.22
N GLU A 131 1.64 -12.03 5.15
CA GLU A 131 0.96 -10.96 5.91
C GLU A 131 -0.44 -10.60 5.36
N THR A 132 -0.64 -10.67 4.04
CA THR A 132 -1.82 -10.07 3.37
C THR A 132 -2.76 -11.07 2.69
N GLY A 133 -2.28 -12.30 2.46
CA GLY A 133 -3.01 -13.33 1.73
C GLY A 133 -2.96 -13.18 0.20
N MET A 134 -2.22 -12.20 -0.33
CA MET A 134 -1.97 -12.13 -1.77
C MET A 134 -1.14 -13.33 -2.20
N THR A 135 -1.48 -14.00 -3.30
CA THR A 135 -0.65 -15.12 -3.80
C THR A 135 0.77 -14.66 -4.12
N LYS A 136 1.77 -15.50 -3.86
CA LYS A 136 3.20 -15.16 -4.07
C LYS A 136 3.48 -14.62 -5.48
N PHE A 137 2.88 -15.22 -6.51
CA PHE A 137 3.01 -14.75 -7.89
C PHE A 137 2.49 -13.31 -8.09
N LEU A 138 1.29 -13.00 -7.59
CA LEU A 138 0.77 -11.63 -7.64
C LEU A 138 1.61 -10.69 -6.79
N SER A 139 2.08 -11.14 -5.62
CA SER A 139 2.95 -10.39 -4.72
C SER A 139 4.27 -9.99 -5.41
N GLN A 140 4.94 -10.91 -6.12
CA GLN A 140 6.15 -10.60 -6.90
C GLN A 140 5.88 -9.50 -7.95
N MET A 141 4.81 -9.62 -8.73
CA MET A 141 4.51 -8.65 -9.78
C MET A 141 4.08 -7.29 -9.24
N ILE A 142 3.19 -7.28 -8.24
CA ILE A 142 2.48 -6.10 -7.78
C ILE A 142 3.19 -5.47 -6.58
N GLN A 143 3.47 -6.27 -5.56
CA GLN A 143 4.01 -5.78 -4.29
C GLN A 143 5.51 -5.57 -4.33
N VAL A 144 6.23 -6.13 -5.31
CA VAL A 144 7.67 -5.88 -5.47
C VAL A 144 7.99 -5.24 -6.82
N GLY A 145 7.45 -5.80 -7.90
CA GLY A 145 7.67 -5.28 -9.26
C GLY A 145 7.27 -3.81 -9.41
N LEU A 146 6.08 -3.42 -8.93
CA LEU A 146 5.64 -2.02 -9.00
C LEU A 146 6.48 -1.09 -8.11
N PRO A 147 6.86 -1.44 -6.86
CA PRO A 147 7.87 -0.69 -6.09
C PRO A 147 9.21 -0.48 -6.78
N ILE A 148 9.81 -1.53 -7.35
CA ILE A 148 11.06 -1.42 -8.10
C ILE A 148 10.90 -0.38 -9.22
N ASN A 149 9.80 -0.49 -9.97
CA ASN A 149 9.48 0.47 -11.02
C ASN A 149 9.21 1.88 -10.45
N SER A 150 8.57 2.02 -9.29
CA SER A 150 8.31 3.32 -8.66
C SER A 150 9.60 4.05 -8.28
N PHE A 151 10.57 3.34 -7.71
CA PHE A 151 11.90 3.90 -7.43
C PHE A 151 12.66 4.28 -8.71
N LYS A 152 12.62 3.44 -9.74
CA LYS A 152 13.23 3.74 -11.06
C LYS A 152 12.56 4.92 -11.76
N GLN A 153 11.24 5.02 -11.67
CA GLN A 153 10.49 6.16 -12.20
C GLN A 153 10.77 7.44 -11.41
N ALA A 154 10.86 7.36 -10.08
CA ALA A 154 11.22 8.49 -9.25
C ALA A 154 12.63 9.02 -9.59
N ALA A 155 13.59 8.12 -9.86
CA ALA A 155 14.91 8.48 -10.37
C ALA A 155 14.82 9.23 -11.71
N ALA A 156 14.15 8.63 -12.70
CA ALA A 156 13.99 9.23 -14.02
C ALA A 156 13.27 10.58 -13.98
N ILE A 157 12.27 10.74 -13.11
CA ILE A 157 11.59 12.03 -12.91
C ILE A 157 12.54 13.05 -12.29
N ALA A 158 13.28 12.70 -11.24
CA ALA A 158 14.22 13.64 -10.63
C ALA A 158 15.25 14.16 -11.64
N GLU A 159 15.75 13.29 -12.51
CA GLU A 159 16.75 13.65 -13.53
C GLU A 159 16.22 14.56 -14.64
N ASN A 160 14.95 14.39 -15.02
CA ASN A 160 14.39 15.02 -16.23
C ASN A 160 13.35 16.11 -15.95
N TYR A 161 12.96 16.32 -14.70
CA TYR A 161 11.95 17.30 -14.34
C TYR A 161 12.48 18.73 -14.45
N SER A 162 11.68 19.63 -15.06
CA SER A 162 11.99 21.06 -15.11
C SER A 162 11.53 21.73 -13.81
N TYR A 163 12.49 21.98 -12.92
CA TYR A 163 12.25 22.57 -11.60
C TYR A 163 12.04 24.09 -11.63
N SER A 164 12.32 24.76 -12.74
CA SER A 164 12.10 26.18 -12.90
C SER A 164 11.52 26.51 -14.26
N ARG A 165 10.71 27.56 -14.32
CA ARG A 165 10.18 28.10 -15.58
C ARG A 165 10.05 29.61 -15.50
N GLU A 166 10.27 30.27 -16.63
CA GLU A 166 10.04 31.69 -16.77
C GLU A 166 8.55 31.99 -17.00
N VAL A 167 8.05 33.02 -16.32
CA VAL A 167 6.69 33.55 -16.47
C VAL A 167 6.80 35.07 -16.52
N GLY A 168 6.74 35.63 -17.73
CA GLY A 168 6.98 37.06 -17.94
C GLY A 168 8.40 37.44 -17.53
N SER A 169 8.52 38.37 -16.57
CA SER A 169 9.80 38.80 -15.99
C SER A 169 10.15 38.07 -14.68
N SER A 170 9.47 36.99 -14.35
CA SER A 170 9.66 36.23 -13.10
C SER A 170 10.10 34.79 -13.38
N VAL A 171 10.86 34.20 -12.45
CA VAL A 171 11.18 32.76 -12.45
C VAL A 171 10.36 32.09 -11.37
N VAL A 172 9.60 31.05 -11.74
CA VAL A 172 8.89 30.19 -10.81
C VAL A 172 9.72 28.94 -10.60
N VAL A 173 10.12 28.68 -9.36
CA VAL A 173 10.87 27.48 -8.96
C VAL A 173 9.98 26.50 -8.19
N ARG A 174 10.35 25.23 -8.21
CA ARG A 174 9.76 24.17 -7.40
C ARG A 174 10.79 23.62 -6.45
N GLU A 175 10.55 23.85 -5.17
CA GLU A 175 11.44 23.43 -4.08
C GLU A 175 10.82 22.27 -3.30
N PRO A 176 11.65 21.42 -2.67
CA PRO A 176 11.16 20.37 -1.79
C PRO A 176 10.38 20.96 -0.62
N ILE A 177 9.30 20.30 -0.18
CA ILE A 177 8.43 20.86 0.87
C ILE A 177 9.05 20.78 2.28
N GLY A 178 10.06 19.91 2.47
CA GLY A 178 10.63 19.64 3.78
C GLY A 178 10.56 18.16 4.19
N VAL A 179 10.19 17.92 5.44
CA VAL A 179 9.99 16.58 6.00
C VAL A 179 8.59 16.05 5.66
N VAL A 180 8.51 14.86 5.08
CA VAL A 180 7.25 14.20 4.72
C VAL A 180 6.98 13.01 5.65
N GLY A 181 5.88 13.09 6.40
CA GLY A 181 5.32 11.98 7.15
C GLY A 181 4.51 11.07 6.24
N CYS A 182 4.95 9.83 6.05
CA CYS A 182 4.31 8.82 5.22
C CYS A 182 3.59 7.80 6.11
N ILE A 183 2.26 7.68 5.97
CA ILE A 183 1.47 6.64 6.65
C ILE A 183 0.80 5.77 5.58
N THR A 184 1.03 4.46 5.64
CA THR A 184 0.58 3.51 4.60
C THR A 184 -0.34 2.40 5.15
N PRO A 185 -1.22 1.83 4.31
CA PRO A 185 -2.12 0.75 4.68
C PRO A 185 -1.43 -0.60 4.51
N TRP A 186 -2.09 -1.66 4.98
CA TRP A 186 -1.60 -3.04 4.93
C TRP A 186 -1.87 -3.77 3.61
N ASN A 187 -2.85 -3.34 2.82
CA ASN A 187 -3.35 -4.15 1.70
C ASN A 187 -2.41 -4.18 0.48
N TYR A 188 -1.57 -3.15 0.35
CA TYR A 188 -0.54 -3.01 -0.68
C TYR A 188 0.72 -2.43 -0.05
N PRO A 189 1.35 -3.13 0.91
CA PRO A 189 2.17 -2.45 1.91
C PRO A 189 3.41 -1.81 1.28
N LEU A 190 4.25 -2.59 0.57
CA LEU A 190 5.42 -2.03 -0.10
C LEU A 190 5.06 -1.12 -1.29
N HIS A 191 3.99 -1.44 -2.04
CA HIS A 191 3.53 -0.59 -3.15
C HIS A 191 3.09 0.80 -2.67
N GLN A 192 2.38 0.90 -1.55
CA GLN A 192 1.97 2.17 -0.97
C GLN A 192 3.12 2.92 -0.30
N ILE A 193 4.12 2.20 0.23
CA ILE A 193 5.36 2.81 0.71
C ILE A 193 6.12 3.43 -0.46
N ALA A 194 6.39 2.68 -1.52
CA ALA A 194 7.13 3.17 -2.68
C ALA A 194 6.42 4.33 -3.39
N ALA A 195 5.09 4.30 -3.50
CA ALA A 195 4.28 5.38 -4.06
C ALA A 195 4.40 6.73 -3.30
N LYS A 196 5.00 6.73 -2.10
CA LYS A 196 5.22 7.93 -1.29
C LYS A 196 6.70 8.22 -1.12
N VAL A 197 7.42 7.24 -0.57
CA VAL A 197 8.82 7.37 -0.14
C VAL A 197 9.74 7.63 -1.32
N ALA A 198 9.58 6.89 -2.43
CA ALA A 198 10.44 7.06 -3.60
C ALA A 198 10.33 8.49 -4.16
N PHE A 199 9.09 8.97 -4.37
CA PHE A 199 8.85 10.28 -4.96
C PHE A 199 9.16 11.44 -4.01
N ALA A 200 8.93 11.28 -2.70
CA ALA A 200 9.32 12.27 -1.70
C ALA A 200 10.84 12.45 -1.66
N MET A 201 11.60 11.36 -1.55
CA MET A 201 13.06 11.43 -1.52
C MET A 201 13.65 11.94 -2.83
N ALA A 202 13.13 11.49 -3.98
CA ALA A 202 13.52 12.00 -5.30
C ALA A 202 13.29 13.52 -5.45
N ALA A 203 12.17 14.01 -4.92
CA ALA A 203 11.84 15.43 -4.90
C ALA A 203 12.74 16.27 -3.98
N GLY A 204 13.62 15.65 -3.18
CA GLY A 204 14.51 16.33 -2.24
C GLY A 204 13.95 16.46 -0.82
N CYS A 205 12.86 15.75 -0.50
CA CYS A 205 12.32 15.69 0.85
C CYS A 205 13.00 14.59 1.68
N THR A 206 13.02 14.76 2.99
CA THR A 206 13.33 13.67 3.94
C THR A 206 12.03 13.05 4.45
N VAL A 207 12.10 11.81 4.94
CA VAL A 207 10.92 10.99 5.19
C VAL A 207 10.92 10.42 6.61
N VAL A 208 9.74 10.46 7.23
CA VAL A 208 9.39 9.63 8.38
C VAL A 208 8.25 8.70 7.97
N LEU A 209 8.53 7.41 7.89
CA LEU A 209 7.57 6.37 7.50
C LEU A 209 6.99 5.69 8.74
N LYS A 210 5.65 5.56 8.78
CA LYS A 210 4.94 4.60 9.63
C LYS A 210 4.16 3.61 8.75
N PRO A 211 4.67 2.38 8.57
CA PRO A 211 3.93 1.34 7.86
C PRO A 211 2.72 0.89 8.69
N SER A 212 1.80 0.15 8.07
CA SER A 212 0.71 -0.48 8.79
C SER A 212 1.25 -1.55 9.74
N GLU A 213 0.76 -1.56 10.97
CA GLU A 213 1.11 -2.55 11.99
C GLU A 213 0.65 -3.98 11.66
N ILE A 214 -0.25 -4.13 10.68
CA ILE A 214 -0.78 -5.43 10.22
C ILE A 214 0.17 -6.13 9.24
N ALA A 215 0.84 -5.38 8.35
CA ALA A 215 1.76 -5.93 7.36
C ALA A 215 3.03 -5.05 7.29
N PRO A 216 3.91 -5.11 8.30
CA PRO A 216 5.08 -4.23 8.39
C PRO A 216 6.38 -4.83 7.83
N LEU A 217 6.47 -6.13 7.56
CA LEU A 217 7.76 -6.81 7.34
C LEU A 217 8.50 -6.31 6.10
N ASP A 218 7.79 -5.95 5.04
CA ASP A 218 8.40 -5.36 3.85
C ASP A 218 9.06 -4.00 4.12
N ALA A 219 8.56 -3.25 5.11
CA ALA A 219 9.16 -1.97 5.49
C ALA A 219 10.51 -2.17 6.20
N PHE A 220 10.65 -3.24 7.00
CA PHE A 220 11.94 -3.63 7.59
C PHE A 220 12.93 -4.03 6.50
N ILE A 221 12.51 -4.86 5.54
CA ILE A 221 13.36 -5.25 4.41
C ILE A 221 13.77 -4.03 3.58
N LEU A 222 12.86 -3.08 3.33
CA LEU A 222 13.20 -1.82 2.67
C LEU A 222 14.23 -1.01 3.48
N ALA A 223 14.07 -0.92 4.80
CA ALA A 223 15.02 -0.21 5.66
C ALA A 223 16.41 -0.87 5.66
N GLU A 224 16.48 -2.20 5.64
CA GLU A 224 17.72 -2.96 5.46
C GLU A 224 18.38 -2.65 4.11
N VAL A 225 17.61 -2.65 3.01
CA VAL A 225 18.12 -2.24 1.68
C VAL A 225 18.64 -0.81 1.69
N ILE A 226 17.93 0.12 2.36
CA ILE A 226 18.34 1.52 2.48
C ILE A 226 19.65 1.67 3.26
N ASP A 227 19.82 0.88 4.33
CA ASP A 227 21.03 0.85 5.15
C ASP A 227 22.22 0.32 4.36
N GLU A 228 22.04 -0.80 3.65
CA GLU A 228 23.07 -1.44 2.82
C GLU A 228 23.60 -0.52 1.71
N ILE A 229 22.74 0.32 1.12
CA ILE A 229 23.17 1.27 0.09
C ILE A 229 23.81 2.54 0.67
N GLY A 230 23.80 2.72 2.00
CA GLY A 230 24.37 3.89 2.66
C GLY A 230 23.66 5.19 2.27
N LEU A 231 22.33 5.22 2.34
CA LEU A 231 21.58 6.47 2.21
C LEU A 231 22.03 7.45 3.33
N PRO A 232 22.16 8.76 3.06
CA PRO A 232 22.57 9.70 4.11
C PRO A 232 21.67 9.63 5.34
N ALA A 233 22.29 9.64 6.52
CA ALA A 233 21.60 9.53 7.80
C ALA A 233 20.48 10.57 7.93
N GLY A 234 19.31 10.12 8.37
CA GLY A 234 18.14 10.96 8.59
C GLY A 234 17.28 11.21 7.34
N VAL A 235 17.76 10.91 6.12
CA VAL A 235 16.94 11.07 4.90
C VAL A 235 15.71 10.17 4.91
N PHE A 236 15.88 8.93 5.37
CA PHE A 236 14.81 7.99 5.60
C PHE A 236 14.82 7.55 7.07
N ASN A 237 13.63 7.54 7.67
CA ASN A 237 13.39 7.03 9.02
C ASN A 237 12.12 6.18 8.97
N MET A 238 12.12 5.04 9.65
CA MET A 238 10.98 4.14 9.76
C MET A 238 10.71 3.86 11.23
N ILE A 239 9.48 4.12 11.66
CA ILE A 239 8.98 3.83 13.00
C ILE A 239 7.71 2.99 12.91
N THR A 240 7.49 2.09 13.88
CA THR A 240 6.31 1.22 13.94
C THR A 240 5.40 1.60 15.10
N GLY A 241 4.17 1.12 15.12
CA GLY A 241 3.19 1.43 16.17
C GLY A 241 1.82 1.77 15.59
N THR A 242 0.83 2.00 16.43
CA THR A 242 -0.57 2.13 15.95
C THR A 242 -0.91 3.51 15.41
N GLY A 243 -1.96 3.60 14.59
CA GLY A 243 -2.48 4.87 14.08
C GLY A 243 -2.82 5.89 15.18
N PRO A 244 -3.59 5.55 16.22
CA PRO A 244 -3.97 6.49 17.30
C PRO A 244 -2.80 7.02 18.12
N VAL A 245 -1.66 6.33 18.16
CA VAL A 245 -0.47 6.75 18.93
C VAL A 245 0.54 7.41 18.00
N VAL A 246 1.18 6.61 17.14
CA VAL A 246 2.27 7.06 16.28
C VAL A 246 1.75 7.89 15.11
N GLY A 247 0.65 7.47 14.48
CA GLY A 247 0.06 8.21 13.36
C GLY A 247 -0.46 9.60 13.75
N GLU A 248 -1.12 9.72 14.90
CA GLU A 248 -1.55 11.02 15.42
C GLU A 248 -0.38 11.89 15.85
N ALA A 249 0.62 11.34 16.55
CA ALA A 249 1.82 12.07 16.93
C ALA A 249 2.56 12.61 15.70
N MET A 250 2.74 11.82 14.63
CA MET A 250 3.30 12.31 13.37
C MET A 250 2.46 13.43 12.76
N SER A 251 1.14 13.27 12.75
CA SER A 251 0.22 14.26 12.16
C SER A 251 0.25 15.60 12.91
N ALA A 252 0.56 15.60 14.21
CA ALA A 252 0.66 16.79 15.06
C ALA A 252 2.07 17.42 15.07
N HIS A 253 3.10 16.67 14.68
CA HIS A 253 4.50 17.06 14.91
C HIS A 253 4.89 18.31 14.11
N THR A 254 5.47 19.32 14.77
CA THR A 254 5.82 20.61 14.13
C THR A 254 6.93 20.49 13.09
N ASP A 255 7.86 19.55 13.27
CA ASP A 255 8.96 19.37 12.30
C ASP A 255 8.56 18.59 11.03
N ILE A 256 7.34 18.08 10.94
CA ILE A 256 6.83 17.41 9.72
C ILE A 256 6.06 18.42 8.87
N ASP A 257 6.51 18.72 7.65
CA ASP A 257 5.93 19.77 6.80
C ASP A 257 4.75 19.30 5.94
N MET A 258 4.67 17.99 5.71
CA MET A 258 3.61 17.39 4.91
C MET A 258 3.26 15.98 5.40
N MET A 259 1.97 15.65 5.41
CA MET A 259 1.49 14.28 5.57
C MET A 259 1.07 13.70 4.23
N SER A 260 1.57 12.50 3.91
CA SER A 260 1.07 11.65 2.83
C SER A 260 0.46 10.39 3.43
N PHE A 261 -0.87 10.33 3.44
CA PHE A 261 -1.63 9.27 4.07
C PHE A 261 -2.36 8.45 3.01
N THR A 262 -2.26 7.12 3.11
CA THR A 262 -3.21 6.22 2.47
C THR A 262 -3.92 5.38 3.53
N GLY A 263 -5.25 5.26 3.46
CA GLY A 263 -6.01 4.41 4.37
C GLY A 263 -7.52 4.68 4.36
N SER A 264 -8.19 4.42 5.48
CA SER A 264 -9.64 4.62 5.56
C SER A 264 -10.03 6.10 5.56
N THR A 265 -11.22 6.42 5.04
CA THR A 265 -11.77 7.79 5.10
C THR A 265 -11.90 8.32 6.52
N ARG A 266 -12.16 7.43 7.50
CA ARG A 266 -12.23 7.80 8.93
C ARG A 266 -10.86 8.25 9.44
N ALA A 267 -9.82 7.45 9.20
CA ALA A 267 -8.46 7.78 9.61
C ALA A 267 -7.92 9.01 8.86
N GLY A 268 -8.18 9.14 7.56
CA GLY A 268 -7.78 10.32 6.78
C GLY A 268 -8.40 11.63 7.29
N ARG A 269 -9.66 11.59 7.74
CA ARG A 269 -10.28 12.73 8.44
C ARG A 269 -9.51 13.10 9.71
N ARG A 270 -9.14 12.10 10.51
CA ARG A 270 -8.40 12.33 11.75
C ARG A 270 -7.02 12.92 11.48
N VAL A 271 -6.27 12.36 10.52
CA VAL A 271 -4.98 12.92 10.06
C VAL A 271 -5.15 14.38 9.67
N SER A 272 -6.17 14.71 8.86
CA SER A 272 -6.42 16.09 8.43
C SER A 272 -6.74 17.04 9.59
N GLN A 273 -7.54 16.59 10.55
CA GLN A 273 -7.90 17.37 11.73
C GLN A 273 -6.67 17.67 12.59
N VAL A 274 -5.85 16.66 12.85
CA VAL A 274 -4.65 16.81 13.70
C VAL A 274 -3.59 17.66 12.98
N SER A 275 -3.41 17.46 11.67
CA SER A 275 -2.48 18.25 10.85
C SER A 275 -2.89 19.71 10.66
N ALA A 276 -4.15 20.07 10.93
CA ALA A 276 -4.59 21.47 10.87
C ALA A 276 -3.90 22.36 11.93
N GLU A 277 -3.45 21.79 13.05
CA GLU A 277 -2.77 22.52 14.14
C GLU A 277 -1.50 23.25 13.67
N THR A 278 -0.80 22.71 12.66
CA THR A 278 0.38 23.36 12.08
C THR A 278 0.15 23.82 10.64
N ILE A 279 -1.09 23.76 10.14
CA ILE A 279 -1.45 24.11 8.76
C ILE A 279 -0.58 23.38 7.72
N LYS A 280 -0.12 22.16 8.03
CA LYS A 280 0.75 21.37 7.13
C LYS A 280 -0.04 20.83 5.95
N LYS A 281 0.63 20.61 4.82
CA LYS A 281 -0.02 20.03 3.64
C LYS A 281 -0.41 18.57 3.93
N VAL A 282 -1.62 18.18 3.52
CA VAL A 282 -2.10 16.80 3.66
C VAL A 282 -2.51 16.24 2.30
N ALA A 283 -1.90 15.14 1.89
CA ALA A 283 -2.32 14.33 0.75
C ALA A 283 -3.01 13.07 1.26
N LEU A 284 -4.23 12.80 0.77
CA LEU A 284 -5.08 11.71 1.21
C LEU A 284 -5.48 10.80 0.05
N GLU A 285 -5.09 9.54 0.14
CA GLU A 285 -5.61 8.46 -0.71
C GLU A 285 -6.51 7.56 0.14
N LEU A 286 -7.83 7.61 -0.11
CA LEU A 286 -8.83 7.07 0.81
C LEU A 286 -9.59 5.86 0.23
N GLY A 287 -10.61 5.41 0.95
CA GLY A 287 -11.50 4.35 0.48
C GLY A 287 -12.27 4.75 -0.77
N GLY A 288 -12.65 3.74 -1.56
CA GLY A 288 -13.44 3.89 -2.78
C GLY A 288 -14.59 2.90 -2.85
N LYS A 289 -15.53 3.18 -3.76
CA LYS A 289 -16.61 2.26 -4.14
C LYS A 289 -16.78 2.29 -5.66
N SER A 290 -15.70 1.98 -6.38
CA SER A 290 -15.59 2.16 -7.82
C SER A 290 -16.68 1.41 -8.58
N ALA A 291 -17.21 2.05 -9.64
CA ALA A 291 -18.23 1.47 -10.50
C ALA A 291 -17.62 0.96 -11.82
N ASN A 292 -18.04 -0.22 -12.24
CA ASN A 292 -17.88 -0.75 -13.59
C ASN A 292 -19.20 -0.54 -14.35
N ILE A 293 -19.23 0.39 -15.31
CA ILE A 293 -20.44 0.72 -16.08
C ILE A 293 -20.33 0.06 -17.44
N ILE A 294 -21.25 -0.85 -17.73
CA ILE A 294 -21.27 -1.62 -18.98
C ILE A 294 -22.38 -1.06 -19.87
N CYS A 295 -22.02 -0.62 -21.07
CA CYS A 295 -22.94 0.03 -22.00
C CYS A 295 -23.83 -1.00 -22.75
N ALA A 296 -25.01 -0.55 -23.17
CA ALA A 296 -26.01 -1.42 -23.82
C ALA A 296 -25.69 -1.76 -25.27
N ASP A 297 -24.87 -0.94 -25.93
CA ASP A 297 -24.48 -1.04 -27.34
C ASP A 297 -23.27 -1.95 -27.58
N LEU A 298 -22.68 -2.50 -26.52
CA LEU A 298 -21.61 -3.51 -26.66
C LEU A 298 -22.16 -4.74 -27.37
N ASP A 299 -21.42 -5.25 -28.35
CA ASP A 299 -21.67 -6.57 -28.91
C ASP A 299 -21.59 -7.67 -27.83
N THR A 300 -22.11 -8.85 -28.13
CA THR A 300 -22.18 -9.98 -27.18
C THR A 300 -20.82 -10.37 -26.63
N GLU A 301 -19.78 -10.40 -27.48
CA GLU A 301 -18.44 -10.82 -27.07
C GLU A 301 -17.79 -9.78 -26.16
N THR A 302 -17.85 -8.50 -26.55
CA THR A 302 -17.29 -7.40 -25.77
C THR A 302 -18.01 -7.26 -24.42
N PHE A 303 -19.33 -7.43 -24.40
CA PHE A 303 -20.11 -7.41 -23.17
C PHE A 303 -19.67 -8.53 -22.22
N ALA A 304 -19.54 -9.76 -22.71
CA ALA A 304 -19.12 -10.90 -21.89
C ALA A 304 -17.71 -10.68 -21.29
N LYS A 305 -16.77 -10.16 -22.09
CA LYS A 305 -15.43 -9.80 -21.61
C LYS A 305 -15.47 -8.69 -20.57
N ALA A 306 -16.31 -7.67 -20.74
CA ALA A 306 -16.43 -6.55 -19.80
C ALA A 306 -17.00 -7.00 -18.44
N VAL A 307 -18.00 -7.89 -18.44
CA VAL A 307 -18.56 -8.49 -17.22
C VAL A 307 -17.51 -9.37 -16.54
N SER A 308 -16.92 -10.31 -17.26
CA SER A 308 -15.91 -11.23 -16.68
C SER A 308 -14.67 -10.49 -16.15
N SER A 309 -14.14 -9.52 -16.90
CA SER A 309 -13.03 -8.68 -16.44
C SER A 309 -13.39 -7.88 -15.19
N GLY A 310 -14.63 -7.42 -15.09
CA GLY A 310 -15.14 -6.74 -13.90
C GLY A 310 -15.06 -7.59 -12.64
N VAL A 311 -15.38 -8.89 -12.73
CA VAL A 311 -15.24 -9.84 -11.62
C VAL A 311 -13.77 -9.98 -11.21
N GLY A 312 -12.86 -10.18 -12.16
CA GLY A 312 -11.42 -10.26 -11.87
C GLY A 312 -10.87 -9.00 -11.17
N LYS A 313 -11.28 -7.82 -11.62
CA LYS A 313 -10.90 -6.53 -11.00
C LYS A 313 -11.55 -6.29 -9.64
N ALA A 314 -12.68 -6.93 -9.35
CA ALA A 314 -13.32 -6.88 -8.05
C ALA A 314 -12.65 -7.83 -7.05
N PHE A 315 -12.13 -8.98 -7.52
CA PHE A 315 -11.59 -10.05 -6.65
C PHE A 315 -10.06 -10.02 -6.52
N LEU A 316 -9.35 -9.23 -7.34
CA LEU A 316 -7.91 -9.01 -7.20
C LEU A 316 -7.55 -8.67 -5.74
N ASN A 317 -6.51 -9.32 -5.23
CA ASN A 317 -6.06 -9.19 -3.84
C ASN A 317 -7.16 -9.52 -2.82
N SER A 318 -7.97 -10.55 -3.10
CA SER A 318 -9.14 -10.91 -2.28
C SER A 318 -10.15 -9.76 -2.13
N GLY A 319 -10.21 -8.88 -3.15
CA GLY A 319 -11.01 -7.66 -3.14
C GLY A 319 -10.52 -6.54 -2.21
N GLN A 320 -9.34 -6.71 -1.60
CA GLN A 320 -8.73 -5.76 -0.67
C GLN A 320 -8.01 -4.63 -1.42
N THR A 321 -8.73 -3.95 -2.32
CA THR A 321 -8.18 -2.93 -3.22
C THR A 321 -9.08 -1.70 -3.22
N CYS A 322 -8.54 -0.51 -2.94
CA CYS A 322 -9.33 0.73 -2.86
C CYS A 322 -10.02 1.09 -4.18
N SER A 323 -9.40 0.73 -5.31
CA SER A 323 -9.91 0.92 -6.67
C SER A 323 -10.70 -0.28 -7.21
N ALA A 324 -10.93 -1.33 -6.41
CA ALA A 324 -11.70 -2.51 -6.84
C ALA A 324 -13.06 -2.11 -7.42
N LEU A 325 -13.44 -2.75 -8.52
CA LEU A 325 -14.70 -2.51 -9.22
C LEU A 325 -15.88 -3.17 -8.48
N THR A 326 -16.14 -2.72 -7.26
CA THR A 326 -17.10 -3.32 -6.31
C THR A 326 -18.57 -3.10 -6.65
N ARG A 327 -18.89 -2.33 -7.70
CA ARG A 327 -20.24 -2.14 -8.21
C ARG A 327 -20.24 -2.33 -9.72
N MET A 328 -20.99 -3.30 -10.22
CA MET A 328 -21.20 -3.46 -11.65
C MET A 328 -22.59 -2.94 -12.03
N LEU A 329 -22.65 -1.98 -12.95
CA LEU A 329 -23.88 -1.40 -13.47
C LEU A 329 -24.06 -1.87 -14.91
N VAL A 330 -25.13 -2.63 -15.15
CA VAL A 330 -25.44 -3.23 -16.45
C VAL A 330 -26.82 -2.77 -16.95
N PRO A 331 -27.07 -2.80 -18.27
CA PRO A 331 -28.38 -2.50 -18.82
C PRO A 331 -29.41 -3.51 -18.33
N LYS A 332 -30.59 -3.04 -17.91
CA LYS A 332 -31.66 -3.90 -17.40
C LYS A 332 -32.03 -5.04 -18.36
N ALA A 333 -32.05 -4.76 -19.66
CA ALA A 333 -32.37 -5.74 -20.69
C ALA A 333 -31.33 -6.88 -20.83
N ARG A 334 -30.13 -6.71 -20.26
CA ARG A 334 -29.04 -7.68 -20.30
C ARG A 334 -28.62 -8.16 -18.90
N LEU A 335 -29.49 -7.96 -17.90
CA LEU A 335 -29.19 -8.31 -16.52
C LEU A 335 -28.98 -9.82 -16.36
N GLU A 336 -29.90 -10.64 -16.88
CA GLU A 336 -29.81 -12.11 -16.80
C GLU A 336 -28.53 -12.64 -17.47
N GLU A 337 -28.17 -12.08 -18.64
CA GLU A 337 -26.93 -12.41 -19.34
C GLU A 337 -25.70 -12.08 -18.48
N ALA A 338 -25.67 -10.89 -17.88
CA ALA A 338 -24.58 -10.47 -17.00
C ALA A 338 -24.48 -11.34 -15.74
N GLU A 339 -25.61 -11.68 -15.12
CA GLU A 339 -25.66 -12.54 -13.94
C GLU A 339 -25.09 -13.92 -14.24
N ALA A 340 -25.47 -14.53 -15.37
CA ALA A 340 -24.92 -15.82 -15.79
C ALA A 340 -23.39 -15.78 -15.98
N ILE A 341 -22.87 -14.74 -16.65
CA ILE A 341 -21.43 -14.56 -16.83
C ILE A 341 -20.72 -14.31 -15.49
N LEU A 342 -21.31 -13.51 -14.61
CA LEU A 342 -20.76 -13.19 -13.30
C LEU A 342 -20.67 -14.44 -12.43
N THR A 343 -21.73 -15.26 -12.39
CA THR A 343 -21.73 -16.53 -11.66
C THR A 343 -20.66 -17.48 -12.20
N ALA A 344 -20.56 -17.63 -13.53
CA ALA A 344 -19.55 -18.47 -14.14
C ALA A 344 -18.12 -17.99 -13.82
N ALA A 345 -17.86 -16.68 -13.94
CA ALA A 345 -16.55 -16.10 -13.64
C ALA A 345 -16.21 -16.19 -12.15
N GLY A 346 -17.17 -15.98 -11.26
CA GLY A 346 -17.00 -16.10 -9.81
C GLY A 346 -16.67 -17.53 -9.38
N ASN A 347 -17.40 -18.52 -9.91
CA ASN A 347 -17.17 -19.94 -9.63
C ASN A 347 -15.83 -20.46 -10.16
N ALA A 348 -15.26 -19.78 -11.17
CA ALA A 348 -13.94 -20.11 -11.70
C ALA A 348 -12.78 -19.58 -10.81
N VAL A 349 -13.06 -18.71 -9.82
CA VAL A 349 -12.03 -18.21 -8.92
C VAL A 349 -11.70 -19.27 -7.87
N VAL A 350 -10.50 -19.82 -7.98
CA VAL A 350 -9.96 -20.77 -7.02
C VAL A 350 -9.33 -20.01 -5.85
N VAL A 351 -9.83 -20.27 -4.64
CA VAL A 351 -9.33 -19.69 -3.36
C VAL A 351 -8.51 -20.74 -2.58
N ASP A 352 -8.29 -21.93 -3.15
CA ASP A 352 -7.80 -23.08 -2.39
C ASP A 352 -6.29 -23.08 -2.11
N ARG A 353 -5.99 -23.65 -0.95
CA ARG A 353 -4.73 -23.81 -0.22
C ARG A 353 -4.07 -25.16 -0.53
N LYS A 354 -4.20 -25.66 -1.77
CA LYS A 354 -3.67 -26.97 -2.19
C LYS A 354 -2.69 -26.86 -3.35
N SER A 355 -1.45 -26.55 -3.00
CA SER A 355 -0.26 -27.32 -3.40
C SER A 355 0.95 -26.81 -2.63
#